data_AF-A0A9D6YVK8-F1
#
_entry.id   AF-A0A9D6YVK8-F1
#
_cell.length_a   1.000
_cell.length_b   1.000
_cell.length_c   1.000
_cell.angle_alpha   90.00
_cell.angle_beta   90.00
_cell.angle_gamma   90.00
#
_symmetry.space_group_name_H-M   'P 1'
#
loop_
_entity.id
_entity.type
_entity.pdbx_description
1 polymer ?
#
loop_
_entity_poly.entity_id
_entity_poly.type
_entity_poly.pdbx_seq_one_letter_code
_entity_poly.pdbx_strand_id
1 'polypeptide(L)'
;MSENKPEIKEYAGGWITERTGTQVPGFLKIAFPIIGLGCVTYFLVNINGEVSHEERGALVRAFNQTTGGADMLMYLVTALALIFVVTVVVFAVRKSDH
;
A
#
# COMPACT_ATOMS: atom_id res chain seq x y z
N MET A 1 -5.92 -45.63 -10.48
CA MET A 1 -6.17 -44.43 -9.67
C MET A 1 -5.40 -43.29 -10.32
N SER A 2 -6.08 -42.43 -11.10
CA SER A 2 -5.47 -41.21 -11.62
C SER A 2 -5.35 -40.22 -10.47
N GLU A 3 -4.14 -40.05 -9.93
CA GLU A 3 -3.85 -38.96 -9.00
C GLU A 3 -4.05 -37.64 -9.72
N ASN A 4 -5.20 -36.99 -9.49
CA ASN A 4 -5.43 -35.60 -9.86
C ASN A 4 -4.42 -34.74 -9.10
N LYS A 5 -3.29 -34.42 -9.74
CA LYS A 5 -2.32 -33.47 -9.21
C LYS A 5 -3.04 -32.12 -9.02
N PRO A 6 -2.93 -31.48 -7.85
CA PRO A 6 -3.53 -30.17 -7.66
C PRO A 6 -2.96 -29.20 -8.71
N GLU A 7 -3.82 -28.49 -9.43
CA GLU A 7 -3.39 -27.35 -10.25
C GLU A 7 -2.78 -26.31 -9.31
N ILE A 8 -1.47 -26.10 -9.44
CA ILE A 8 -0.73 -25.07 -8.74
C ILE A 8 -0.35 -24.04 -9.79
N LYS A 9 -0.86 -22.82 -9.66
CA LYS A 9 -0.44 -21.67 -10.44
C LYS A 9 0.79 -21.07 -9.80
N GLU A 10 1.81 -20.81 -10.59
CA GLU A 10 3.04 -20.18 -10.13
C GLU A 10 3.12 -18.75 -10.66
N TYR A 11 3.39 -17.81 -9.76
CA TYR A 11 3.64 -16.42 -10.07
C TYR A 11 5.04 -16.02 -9.59
N ALA A 12 5.57 -14.94 -10.16
CA ALA A 12 6.88 -14.40 -9.81
C ALA A 12 8.00 -15.46 -9.83
N GLY A 13 8.04 -16.32 -10.87
CA GLY A 13 9.10 -17.33 -11.02
C GLY A 13 9.11 -18.39 -9.92
N GLY A 14 7.94 -18.79 -9.41
CA GLY A 14 7.81 -19.83 -8.39
C GLY A 14 7.86 -19.33 -6.95
N TRP A 15 8.09 -18.03 -6.72
CA TRP A 15 8.09 -17.43 -5.38
C TRP A 15 6.69 -17.33 -4.76
N ILE A 16 5.66 -17.30 -5.60
CA ILE A 16 4.26 -17.30 -5.16
C ILE A 16 3.58 -18.48 -5.83
N THR A 17 3.08 -19.43 -5.05
CA THR A 17 2.31 -20.58 -5.52
C THR A 17 0.88 -20.48 -5.02
N GLU A 18 -0.07 -20.58 -5.93
CA GLU A 18 -1.50 -20.57 -5.62
C GLU A 18 -2.10 -21.91 -6.00
N ARG A 19 -2.69 -22.59 -5.02
CA ARG A 19 -3.49 -23.79 -5.26
C ARG A 19 -4.91 -23.37 -5.63
N THR A 20 -5.44 -23.89 -6.73
CA THR A 20 -6.81 -23.60 -7.17
C THR A 20 -7.82 -23.97 -6.09
N GLY A 21 -8.79 -23.09 -5.82
CA GLY A 21 -9.81 -23.27 -4.78
C GLY A 21 -9.38 -22.84 -3.36
N THR A 22 -8.19 -22.27 -3.19
CA THR A 22 -7.75 -21.72 -1.89
C THR A 22 -8.15 -20.26 -1.80
N GLN A 23 -8.89 -19.87 -0.76
CA GLN A 23 -9.27 -18.48 -0.56
C GLN A 23 -8.08 -17.64 -0.07
N VAL A 24 -8.06 -16.35 -0.44
CA VAL A 24 -7.11 -15.38 0.12
C VAL A 24 -7.23 -15.37 1.65
N PRO A 25 -6.14 -15.60 2.40
CA PRO A 25 -6.15 -15.57 3.86
C PRO A 25 -6.78 -14.29 4.41
N GLY A 26 -7.70 -14.43 5.37
CA GLY A 26 -8.45 -13.29 5.92
C GLY A 26 -7.54 -12.20 6.52
N PHE A 27 -6.42 -12.60 7.13
CA PHE A 27 -5.46 -11.63 7.69
C PHE A 27 -4.84 -10.74 6.61
N LEU A 28 -4.57 -11.25 5.40
CA LEU A 28 -4.04 -10.45 4.30
C LEU A 28 -5.06 -9.43 3.81
N LYS A 29 -6.34 -9.81 3.76
CA LYS A 29 -7.44 -8.88 3.40
C LYS A 29 -7.53 -7.67 4.33
N ILE A 30 -7.03 -7.79 5.56
CA ILE A 30 -7.02 -6.72 6.56
C ILE A 30 -5.67 -6.00 6.62
N ALA A 31 -4.57 -6.74 6.51
CA ALA A 31 -3.21 -6.20 6.59
C ALA A 31 -2.95 -5.18 5.47
N PHE A 32 -3.33 -5.49 4.23
CA PHE A 32 -3.10 -4.57 3.10
C PHE A 32 -3.82 -3.21 3.28
N PRO A 33 -5.12 -3.17 3.63
CA PRO A 33 -5.78 -1.90 3.95
C PRO A 33 -5.15 -1.15 5.12
N ILE A 34 -4.79 -1.83 6.20
CA ILE A 34 -4.19 -1.16 7.38
C ILE A 34 -2.85 -0.53 7.03
N ILE A 35 -1.95 -1.29 6.39
CA ILE A 35 -0.64 -0.79 5.97
C ILE A 35 -0.82 0.38 4.98
N GLY A 36 -1.72 0.21 4.01
CA GLY A 36 -2.03 1.24 3.03
C GLY A 36 -2.56 2.54 3.65
N LEU A 37 -3.50 2.46 4.59
CA LEU A 37 -4.00 3.62 5.33
C LEU A 37 -2.90 4.26 6.19
N GLY A 38 -1.98 3.45 6.75
CA GLY A 38 -0.79 3.93 7.43
C GLY A 38 0.09 4.78 6.51
N CYS A 39 0.36 4.30 5.30
CA CYS A 39 1.12 5.05 4.29
C CYS A 39 0.42 6.36 3.89
N VAL A 40 -0.89 6.34 3.64
CA VAL A 40 -1.66 7.55 3.31
C VAL A 40 -1.59 8.57 4.45
N THR A 41 -1.77 8.11 5.70
CA THR A 41 -1.67 8.96 6.88
C THR A 41 -0.27 9.56 7.02
N TYR A 42 0.77 8.74 6.79
CA TYR A 42 2.15 9.20 6.81
C TYR A 42 2.40 10.33 5.81
N PHE A 43 1.91 10.21 4.58
CA PHE A 43 2.04 11.27 3.57
C PHE A 43 1.28 12.54 3.93
N LEU A 44 0.07 12.42 4.51
CA LEU A 44 -0.70 13.58 4.96
C LEU A 44 0.00 14.33 6.10
N VAL A 45 0.49 13.60 7.10
CA VAL A 45 1.17 14.19 8.26
C VAL A 45 2.52 14.80 7.87
N ASN A 46 3.24 14.16 6.95
CA ASN A 46 4.57 14.58 6.52
C ASN A 46 4.57 15.21 5.12
N ILE A 47 3.51 15.94 4.76
CA ILE A 47 3.36 16.55 3.43
C ILE A 47 4.53 17.49 3.09
N ASN A 48 5.09 18.14 4.11
CA ASN A 48 6.24 19.02 4.04
C ASN A 48 7.51 18.39 4.66
N GLY A 49 7.54 17.07 4.75
CA GLY A 49 8.57 16.33 5.49
C GLY A 49 8.40 16.46 7.01
N GLU A 50 9.41 16.00 7.74
CA GLU A 50 9.32 15.87 9.20
C GLU A 50 9.69 17.17 9.92
N VAL A 51 8.81 18.16 9.78
CA VAL A 51 9.00 19.51 10.30
C VAL A 51 8.85 19.62 11.81
N SER A 52 8.29 18.62 12.51
CA SER A 52 8.03 18.67 13.96
C SER A 52 9.08 17.93 14.80
N HIS A 53 10.04 17.24 14.19
CA HIS A 53 11.07 16.52 14.94
C HIS A 53 12.03 17.46 15.65
N GLU A 54 12.39 17.15 16.89
CA GLU A 54 13.21 18.00 17.77
C GLU A 54 14.58 18.33 17.14
N GLU A 55 15.28 17.30 16.65
CA GLU A 55 16.62 17.48 16.06
C GLU A 55 16.59 17.93 14.59
N ARG A 56 15.86 17.21 13.72
CA ARG A 56 15.91 17.43 12.25
C ARG A 56 14.89 18.43 11.72
N GLY A 57 13.83 18.74 12.47
CA GLY A 57 12.73 19.58 11.99
C GLY A 57 13.18 21.00 11.62
N ALA A 58 14.17 21.55 12.33
CA ALA A 58 14.76 22.84 11.98
C ALA A 58 15.42 22.84 10.60
N LEU A 59 16.13 21.77 10.24
CA LEU A 59 16.79 21.64 8.94
C LEU A 59 15.76 21.49 7.81
N VAL A 60 14.72 20.68 8.03
CA VAL A 60 13.62 20.49 7.05
C VAL A 60 12.88 21.81 6.80
N ARG A 61 12.56 22.57 7.87
CA ARG A 61 11.91 23.88 7.72
C ARG A 61 12.81 24.87 6.98
N ALA A 62 14.11 24.90 7.28
CA ALA A 62 15.07 25.77 6.59
C ALA A 62 15.19 25.42 5.10
N PHE A 63 15.20 24.13 4.76
CA PHE A 63 15.18 23.67 3.37
C PHE A 63 13.90 24.11 2.66
N ASN A 64 12.72 23.87 3.25
CA ASN A 64 11.45 24.26 2.64
C ASN A 64 11.33 25.79 2.46
N GLN A 65 11.97 26.59 3.32
CA GLN A 65 12.03 28.05 3.18
C GLN A 65 12.83 28.49 1.95
N THR A 66 13.85 27.72 1.54
CA THR A 66 14.70 28.06 0.38
C THR A 66 14.19 27.45 -0.91
N THR A 67 13.61 26.24 -0.87
CA THR A 67 13.12 25.54 -2.06
C THR A 67 11.63 25.69 -2.32
N GLY A 68 10.88 26.21 -1.34
CA GLY A 68 9.42 26.14 -1.34
C GLY A 68 8.90 24.75 -0.99
N GLY A 69 7.59 24.66 -0.75
CA GLY A 69 6.87 23.40 -0.56
C GLY A 69 6.35 22.81 -1.87
N ALA A 70 6.13 21.50 -1.89
CA ALA A 70 5.54 20.78 -3.02
C ALA A 70 4.13 20.26 -2.69
N ASP A 71 3.36 21.02 -1.90
CA ASP A 71 2.07 20.61 -1.33
C ASP A 71 1.12 19.99 -2.36
N MET A 72 0.95 20.64 -3.52
CA MET A 72 0.05 20.15 -4.57
C MET A 72 0.50 18.78 -5.12
N LEU A 73 1.80 18.60 -5.38
CA LEU A 73 2.35 17.32 -5.83
C LEU A 73 2.12 16.24 -4.77
N MET A 74 2.36 16.57 -3.50
CA MET A 74 2.21 15.62 -2.41
C MET A 74 0.74 15.26 -2.14
N TYR A 75 -0.20 16.19 -2.29
CA TYR A 75 -1.63 15.87 -2.26
C TYR A 75 -2.03 14.95 -3.41
N LEU A 76 -1.47 15.16 -4.62
CA LEU A 76 -1.70 14.27 -5.76
C LEU A 76 -1.16 12.85 -5.47
N VAL A 77 0.08 12.74 -4.99
CA VAL A 77 0.69 11.44 -4.61
C VAL A 77 -0.14 10.76 -3.52
N THR A 78 -0.59 11.50 -2.52
CA THR A 78 -1.45 10.99 -1.44
C THR A 78 -2.79 10.48 -1.98
N ALA A 79 -3.41 11.21 -2.91
CA ALA A 79 -4.65 10.79 -3.55
C ALA A 79 -4.47 9.50 -4.36
N LEU A 80 -3.37 9.36 -5.10
CA LEU A 80 -3.04 8.13 -5.83
C LEU A 80 -2.83 6.95 -4.87
N ALA A 81 -2.14 7.16 -3.76
CA ALA A 81 -1.97 6.14 -2.72
C ALA A 81 -3.33 5.72 -2.15
N LEU A 82 -4.23 6.67 -1.86
CA LEU A 82 -5.58 6.36 -1.37
C LEU A 82 -6.41 5.58 -2.40
N ILE A 83 -6.36 5.96 -3.68
CA ILE A 83 -7.04 5.25 -4.77
C ILE A 83 -6.56 3.79 -4.84
N PHE A 84 -5.25 3.57 -4.73
CA PHE A 84 -4.70 2.22 -4.67
C PHE A 84 -5.26 1.42 -3.48
N VAL A 85 -5.27 1.99 -2.27
CA VAL A 85 -5.84 1.33 -1.08
C VAL A 85 -7.31 0.97 -1.28
N VAL A 86 -8.12 1.91 -1.78
CA VAL A 86 -9.54 1.67 -2.06
C VAL A 86 -9.71 0.54 -3.07
N THR A 87 -8.89 0.53 -4.12
CA THR A 87 -8.91 -0.52 -5.15
C THR A 87 -8.60 -1.88 -4.55
N VAL A 88 -7.54 -1.98 -3.75
CA VAL A 88 -7.16 -3.23 -3.07
C VAL A 88 -8.25 -3.71 -2.12
N VAL A 89 -8.86 -2.82 -1.34
CA VAL A 89 -10.00 -3.15 -0.47
C VAL A 89 -11.14 -3.73 -1.30
N VAL A 90 -11.55 -3.02 -2.36
CA VAL A 90 -12.64 -3.47 -3.24
C VAL A 90 -12.34 -4.85 -3.81
N PHE A 91 -11.13 -5.10 -4.32
CA PHE A 91 -10.73 -6.41 -4.82
C PHE A 91 -10.71 -7.50 -3.72
N ALA A 92 -10.27 -7.17 -2.51
CA ALA A 92 -10.18 -8.13 -1.41
C ALA A 92 -11.55 -8.59 -0.87
N VAL A 93 -12.55 -7.70 -0.88
CA VAL A 93 -13.92 -8.01 -0.41
C VAL A 93 -14.87 -8.42 -1.53
N ARG A 94 -14.60 -8.04 -2.79
CA ARG A 94 -15.42 -8.48 -3.91
C ARG A 94 -15.30 -10.00 -4.04
N LYS A 95 -16.44 -10.68 -4.18
CA LYS A 95 -16.49 -12.11 -4.39
C LYS A 95 -15.70 -12.44 -5.67
N SER A 96 -14.66 -13.24 -5.53
CA SER A 96 -13.90 -13.76 -6.67
C SER A 96 -14.61 -15.03 -7.12
N ASP A 97 -15.17 -15.01 -8.33
CA ASP A 97 -15.79 -16.19 -8.96
C ASP A 97 -14.73 -17.07 -9.64
N HIS A 98 -13.52 -17.13 -9.07
CA HIS A 98 -12.41 -17.96 -9.55
C HIS A 98 -12.50 -19.40 -9.07
#